data_AF-A0A016TL58-F1
#
_entry.id   AF-A0A016TL58-F1
#
_cell.length_a   1.000
_cell.length_b   1.000
_cell.length_c   1.000
_cell.angle_alpha   90.00
_cell.angle_beta   90.00
_cell.angle_gamma   90.00
#
_symmetry.space_group_name_H-M   'P 1'
#
loop_
_entity.id
_entity.type
_entity.pdbx_description
1 polymer ?
#
loop_
_entity_poly.entity_id
_entity_poly.type
_entity_poly.pdbx_seq_one_letter_code
_entity_poly.pdbx_strand_id
1 'polypeptide(L)'
;MTSSATQSDFSAQILASPEAKQLNRLAIGFPSEVSDDYLLSSKLSWLAVTDTTISCAALRTFILEWLQGKRSFDYVGLTTSCRLDARIILGGTNFCQVDGSTFMMRNRLAQKMAVTIDENSFVMYNKNAERIMCEFDS
;
A
#
# COMPACT_ATOMS: atom_id res chain seq x y z
N MET A 1 12.19 -7.26 25.83
CA MET A 1 12.45 -7.06 24.39
C MET A 1 11.92 -8.31 23.67
N THR A 2 10.79 -8.22 23.00
CA THR A 2 10.32 -9.27 22.09
C THR A 2 11.21 -9.26 20.85
N SER A 3 11.71 -10.41 20.40
CA SER A 3 12.53 -10.48 19.19
C SER A 3 11.69 -10.16 17.95
N SER A 4 12.31 -9.66 16.89
CA SER A 4 11.65 -9.39 15.60
C SER A 4 10.95 -10.62 15.03
N ALA A 5 11.52 -11.82 15.25
CA ALA A 5 10.92 -13.09 14.88
C ALA A 5 9.54 -13.30 15.53
N THR A 6 9.40 -13.03 16.83
CA THR A 6 8.10 -13.17 17.53
C THR A 6 7.06 -12.16 17.05
N GLN A 7 7.50 -10.97 16.59
CA GLN A 7 6.60 -9.96 16.04
C GLN A 7 6.13 -10.32 14.62
N SER A 8 7.03 -10.87 13.79
CA SER A 8 6.69 -11.41 12.46
C SER A 8 5.69 -12.56 12.56
N ASP A 9 5.91 -13.49 13.48
CA ASP A 9 5.00 -14.62 13.75
C ASP A 9 3.59 -14.13 14.17
N PHE A 10 3.52 -13.07 14.98
CA PHE A 10 2.25 -12.49 15.41
C PHE A 10 1.50 -11.82 14.23
N SER A 11 2.20 -11.02 13.43
CA SER A 11 1.61 -10.40 12.24
C SER A 11 1.10 -11.46 11.26
N ALA A 12 1.88 -12.52 11.02
CA ALA A 12 1.47 -13.62 10.15
C ALA A 12 0.20 -14.32 10.66
N GLN A 13 0.09 -14.54 11.98
CA GLN A 13 -1.12 -15.11 12.59
C GLN A 13 -2.34 -14.20 12.40
N ILE A 14 -2.19 -12.88 12.60
CA ILE A 14 -3.28 -11.92 12.35
C ILE A 14 -3.69 -11.98 10.87
N LEU A 15 -2.74 -11.87 9.95
CA LEU A 15 -3.00 -11.84 8.51
C LEU A 15 -3.67 -13.12 8.01
N ALA A 16 -3.35 -14.27 8.62
CA ALA A 16 -3.95 -15.55 8.30
C ALA A 16 -5.36 -15.75 8.90
N SER A 17 -5.71 -14.96 9.93
CA SER A 17 -6.96 -15.14 10.70
C SER A 17 -8.22 -14.97 9.83
N PRO A 18 -9.28 -15.75 10.08
CA PRO A 18 -10.58 -15.56 9.43
C PRO A 18 -11.13 -14.14 9.61
N GLU A 19 -10.90 -13.54 10.77
CA GLU A 19 -11.36 -12.20 11.14
C GLU A 19 -10.69 -11.15 10.27
N ALA A 20 -9.36 -11.20 10.10
CA ALA A 20 -8.63 -10.25 9.25
C ALA A 20 -9.10 -10.31 7.79
N LYS A 21 -9.50 -11.48 7.29
CA LYS A 21 -10.03 -11.65 5.93
C LYS A 21 -11.42 -11.02 5.73
N GLN A 22 -12.13 -10.71 6.81
CA GLN A 22 -13.44 -10.03 6.78
C GLN A 22 -13.32 -8.51 6.97
N LEU A 23 -12.15 -8.02 7.40
CA LEU A 23 -11.94 -6.59 7.57
C LEU A 23 -11.97 -5.88 6.22
N ASN A 24 -12.48 -4.66 6.23
CA ASN A 24 -12.35 -3.74 5.10
C ASN A 24 -11.10 -2.85 5.22
N ARG A 25 -10.56 -2.74 6.43
CA ARG A 25 -9.42 -1.89 6.78
C ARG A 25 -8.51 -2.63 7.75
N LEU A 26 -7.22 -2.65 7.47
CA LEU A 26 -6.22 -3.30 8.31
C LEU A 26 -4.97 -2.44 8.44
N ALA A 27 -4.49 -2.28 9.67
CA ALA A 27 -3.21 -1.68 9.98
C ALA A 27 -2.44 -2.61 10.91
N ILE A 28 -1.20 -2.95 10.56
CA ILE A 28 -0.28 -3.75 11.38
C ILE A 28 1.02 -2.97 11.52
N GLY A 29 1.26 -2.45 12.73
CA GLY A 29 2.48 -1.70 13.08
C GLY A 29 3.67 -2.58 13.48
N PHE A 30 3.56 -3.89 13.31
CA PHE A 30 4.63 -4.86 13.54
C PHE A 30 5.18 -5.36 12.21
N PRO A 31 6.45 -5.83 12.16
CA PRO A 31 6.99 -6.49 10.99
C PRO A 31 6.04 -7.56 10.49
N SER A 32 5.66 -7.48 9.22
CA SER A 32 4.55 -8.26 8.70
C SER A 32 4.93 -9.23 7.60
N GLU A 33 6.12 -9.06 7.00
CA GLU A 33 6.65 -9.88 5.91
C GLU A 33 5.65 -10.12 4.78
N VAL A 34 4.69 -9.21 4.62
CA VAL A 34 3.66 -9.27 3.59
C VAL A 34 4.33 -9.39 2.23
N SER A 35 3.87 -10.36 1.45
CA SER A 35 4.41 -10.68 0.13
C SER A 35 3.66 -9.97 -1.00
N ASP A 36 4.23 -10.03 -2.19
CA ASP A 36 3.59 -9.62 -3.45
C ASP A 36 2.19 -10.22 -3.62
N ASP A 37 2.05 -11.53 -3.39
CA ASP A 37 0.79 -12.25 -3.55
C ASP A 37 -0.29 -11.75 -2.59
N TYR A 38 0.09 -11.40 -1.36
CA TYR A 38 -0.86 -10.84 -0.40
C TYR A 38 -1.37 -9.48 -0.87
N LEU A 39 -0.48 -8.57 -1.30
CA LEU A 39 -0.87 -7.26 -1.82
C LEU A 39 -1.84 -7.40 -3.01
N LEU A 40 -1.51 -8.29 -3.96
CA LEU A 40 -2.28 -8.46 -5.18
C LEU A 40 -3.60 -9.22 -4.97
N SER A 41 -3.69 -10.10 -3.97
CA SER A 41 -4.94 -10.80 -3.65
C SER A 41 -5.86 -10.02 -2.69
N SER A 42 -5.31 -9.06 -1.95
CA SER A 42 -6.05 -8.27 -0.96
C SER A 42 -7.19 -7.48 -1.59
N LYS A 43 -8.33 -7.46 -0.89
CA LYS A 43 -9.53 -6.67 -1.22
C LYS A 43 -9.76 -5.54 -0.21
N LEU A 44 -8.78 -5.27 0.65
CA LEU A 44 -8.87 -4.21 1.65
C LEU A 44 -8.97 -2.84 0.97
N SER A 45 -9.92 -2.03 1.42
CA SER A 45 -9.97 -0.60 1.05
C SER A 45 -8.87 0.22 1.71
N TRP A 46 -8.32 -0.30 2.81
CA TRP A 46 -7.26 0.35 3.58
C TRP A 46 -6.25 -0.68 4.06
N LEU A 47 -4.99 -0.49 3.70
CA LEU A 47 -3.89 -1.33 4.16
C LEU A 47 -2.73 -0.46 4.64
N ALA A 48 -2.30 -0.67 5.89
CA ALA A 48 -1.08 -0.07 6.44
C ALA A 48 -0.21 -1.16 7.08
N VAL A 49 0.96 -1.46 6.51
CA VAL A 49 1.81 -2.56 6.97
C VAL A 49 3.29 -2.17 6.94
N THR A 50 4.09 -2.68 7.88
CA THR A 50 5.54 -2.38 7.94
C THR A 50 6.38 -3.64 7.72
N ASP A 51 7.61 -3.43 7.27
CA ASP A 51 8.64 -4.44 7.02
C ASP A 51 8.13 -5.60 6.16
N THR A 52 7.68 -5.24 4.96
CA THR A 52 7.21 -6.18 3.95
C THR A 52 8.34 -6.65 3.02
N THR A 53 8.01 -7.58 2.12
CA THR A 53 8.90 -8.04 1.04
C THR A 53 8.35 -7.68 -0.35
N ILE A 54 7.50 -6.64 -0.41
CA ILE A 54 6.80 -6.24 -1.63
C ILE A 54 7.76 -5.62 -2.62
N SER A 55 7.71 -6.12 -3.86
CA SER A 55 8.57 -5.72 -4.97
C SER A 55 8.01 -4.56 -5.80
N CYS A 56 8.89 -3.90 -6.57
CA CYS A 56 8.47 -2.91 -7.58
C CYS A 56 7.47 -3.50 -8.60
N ALA A 57 7.60 -4.78 -8.94
CA ALA A 57 6.75 -5.44 -9.93
C ALA A 57 5.31 -5.62 -9.43
N ALA A 58 5.15 -5.98 -8.15
CA ALA A 58 3.84 -6.06 -7.53
C ALA A 58 3.19 -4.69 -7.38
N LEU A 59 3.92 -3.68 -6.90
CA LEU A 59 3.42 -2.29 -6.82
C LEU A 59 2.99 -1.75 -8.18
N ARG A 60 3.78 -2.02 -9.22
CA ARG A 60 3.42 -1.69 -10.60
C ARG A 60 2.09 -2.33 -11.01
N THR A 61 1.96 -3.63 -10.81
CA THR A 61 0.74 -4.38 -11.14
C THR A 61 -0.45 -3.80 -10.39
N PHE A 62 -0.29 -3.54 -9.09
CA PHE A 62 -1.30 -2.96 -8.21
C PHE A 62 -1.80 -1.59 -8.73
N ILE A 63 -0.88 -0.70 -9.10
CA ILE A 63 -1.22 0.62 -9.67
C ILE A 63 -1.92 0.46 -11.02
N LEU A 64 -1.43 -0.42 -11.90
CA LEU A 64 -2.02 -0.63 -13.22
C LEU A 64 -3.46 -1.17 -13.12
N GLU A 65 -3.73 -2.08 -12.19
CA GLU A 65 -5.08 -2.56 -11.92
C GLU A 65 -6.01 -1.44 -11.44
N TRP A 66 -5.53 -0.55 -10.58
CA TRP A 66 -6.28 0.61 -10.14
C TRP A 66 -6.53 1.61 -11.27
N LEU A 67 -5.51 1.92 -12.08
CA LEU A 67 -5.62 2.80 -13.26
C LEU A 67 -6.67 2.25 -14.24
N GLN A 68 -6.69 0.94 -14.41
CA GLN A 68 -7.67 0.20 -15.22
C GLN A 68 -9.01 0.00 -14.49
N GLY A 69 -9.25 0.57 -13.31
CA GLY A 69 -10.50 0.43 -12.56
C GLY A 69 -10.91 -1.02 -12.30
N LYS A 70 -9.94 -1.94 -12.19
CA LYS A 70 -10.13 -3.34 -11.77
C LYS A 70 -10.01 -3.48 -10.25
N ARG A 71 -9.44 -2.47 -9.60
CA ARG A 71 -9.19 -2.39 -8.16
C ARG A 71 -9.69 -1.06 -7.62
N SER A 72 -10.25 -1.08 -6.41
CA SER A 72 -10.70 0.10 -5.68
C SER A 72 -10.19 0.03 -4.25
N PHE A 73 -9.63 1.13 -3.76
CA PHE A 73 -9.17 1.30 -2.38
C PHE A 73 -9.09 2.80 -2.08
N ASP A 74 -8.98 3.13 -0.80
CA ASP A 74 -8.80 4.50 -0.31
C ASP A 74 -7.36 4.78 0.09
N TYR A 75 -6.65 3.79 0.66
CA TYR A 75 -5.29 3.95 1.17
C TYR A 75 -4.49 2.65 1.11
N VAL A 76 -3.23 2.76 0.69
CA VAL A 76 -2.20 1.75 0.90
C VAL A 76 -0.94 2.45 1.36
N GLY A 77 -0.45 2.11 2.55
CA GLY A 77 0.83 2.55 3.08
C GLY A 77 1.66 1.34 3.46
N LEU A 78 2.88 1.25 2.95
CA LEU A 78 3.78 0.15 3.29
C LEU A 78 5.23 0.57 3.33
N THR A 79 5.98 -0.06 4.23
CA THR A 79 7.45 -0.10 4.17
C THR A 79 7.90 -1.48 3.74
N THR A 80 9.01 -1.55 3.01
CA THR A 80 9.51 -2.80 2.43
C THR A 80 11.03 -2.86 2.53
N SER A 81 11.53 -4.08 2.74
CA SER A 81 12.96 -4.39 2.68
C SER A 81 13.52 -4.34 1.24
N CYS A 82 12.64 -4.38 0.23
CA CYS A 82 13.03 -4.23 -1.17
C CYS A 82 13.26 -2.77 -1.53
N ARG A 83 14.32 -2.49 -2.29
CA ARG A 83 14.56 -1.14 -2.82
C ARG A 83 13.53 -0.80 -3.90
N LEU A 84 12.81 0.30 -3.71
CA LEU A 84 11.80 0.80 -4.64
C LEU A 84 12.40 1.80 -5.63
N ASP A 85 11.93 1.75 -6.87
CA ASP A 85 12.28 2.71 -7.93
C ASP A 85 11.00 3.17 -8.64
N ALA A 86 10.68 4.46 -8.50
CA ALA A 86 9.53 5.08 -9.11
C ALA A 86 9.49 4.91 -10.64
N ARG A 87 10.65 4.84 -11.32
CA ARG A 87 10.73 4.64 -12.77
C ARG A 87 10.25 3.25 -13.19
N ILE A 88 10.49 2.24 -12.36
CA ILE A 88 10.01 0.87 -12.60
C ILE A 88 8.51 0.81 -12.29
N ILE A 89 8.12 1.32 -11.12
CA ILE A 89 6.73 1.26 -10.63
C ILE A 89 5.79 2.02 -11.57
N LEU A 90 6.14 3.25 -11.95
CA LEU A 90 5.30 4.16 -12.74
C LEU A 90 5.61 4.15 -14.24
N GLY A 91 6.54 3.32 -14.72
CA GLY A 91 6.96 3.32 -16.13
C GLY A 91 5.79 3.20 -17.11
N GLY A 92 5.68 4.13 -18.06
CA GLY A 92 4.59 4.14 -19.05
C GLY A 92 3.21 4.52 -18.51
N THR A 93 3.12 5.03 -17.27
CA THR A 93 1.89 5.60 -16.73
C THR A 93 1.86 7.12 -16.89
N ASN A 94 0.66 7.69 -16.98
CA ASN A 94 0.48 9.14 -17.02
C ASN A 94 0.28 9.68 -15.59
N PHE A 95 1.12 10.64 -15.20
CA PHE A 95 1.06 11.27 -13.89
C PHE A 95 1.51 12.73 -13.96
N CYS A 96 1.15 13.50 -12.93
CA CYS A 96 1.71 14.82 -12.68
C CYS A 96 2.62 14.72 -11.45
N GLN A 97 3.91 15.03 -11.59
CA GLN A 97 4.83 15.03 -10.46
C GLN A 97 4.65 16.32 -9.64
N VAL A 98 4.50 16.19 -8.33
CA VAL A 98 4.30 17.32 -7.40
C VAL A 98 5.61 17.69 -6.72
N ASP A 99 6.40 16.69 -6.33
CA ASP A 99 7.72 16.86 -5.73
C ASP A 99 8.65 15.67 -6.09
N GLY A 100 9.78 15.54 -5.40
CA GLY A 100 10.81 14.54 -5.69
C GLY A 100 10.32 13.08 -5.64
N SER A 101 9.30 12.77 -4.83
CA SER A 101 8.79 11.41 -4.63
C SER A 101 7.27 11.27 -4.75
N THR A 102 6.53 12.39 -4.87
CA THR A 102 5.07 12.42 -4.92
C THR A 102 4.52 12.69 -6.33
N PHE A 103 3.56 11.85 -6.74
CA PHE A 103 2.92 11.85 -8.04
C PHE A 103 1.40 11.87 -7.90
N MET A 104 0.73 12.71 -8.66
CA MET A 104 -0.72 12.73 -8.77
C MET A 104 -1.15 11.94 -10.00
N MET A 105 -1.99 10.93 -9.77
CA MET A 105 -2.50 10.04 -10.80
C MET A 105 -4.02 10.11 -10.87
N ARG A 106 -4.55 9.77 -12.05
CA ARG A 106 -5.99 9.63 -12.28
C ARG A 106 -6.26 8.33 -13.01
N ASN A 107 -7.22 7.54 -12.53
CA ASN A 107 -7.63 6.32 -13.20
C ASN A 107 -8.72 6.56 -14.26
N ARG A 108 -9.11 5.49 -14.98
CA ARG A 108 -10.15 5.55 -16.02
C ARG A 108 -11.55 5.97 -15.51
N LEU A 109 -11.78 5.85 -14.20
CA LEU A 109 -13.03 6.24 -13.53
C LEU A 109 -12.97 7.69 -13.00
N ALA A 110 -11.97 8.47 -13.42
CA ALA A 110 -11.70 9.83 -12.98
C ALA A 110 -11.39 9.98 -11.47
N GLN A 111 -11.14 8.89 -10.76
CA GLN A 111 -10.67 8.93 -9.38
C GLN A 111 -9.22 9.41 -9.35
N LYS A 112 -8.89 10.25 -8.37
CA LYS A 112 -7.54 10.81 -8.17
C LYS A 112 -6.88 10.17 -6.96
N MET A 113 -5.60 9.87 -7.09
CA MET A 113 -4.76 9.43 -5.98
C MET A 113 -3.43 10.19 -5.98
N ALA A 114 -2.93 10.46 -4.79
CA ALA A 114 -1.54 10.79 -4.55
C ALA A 114 -0.76 9.49 -4.36
N VAL A 115 0.42 9.41 -4.95
CA VAL A 115 1.34 8.26 -4.88
C VAL A 115 2.71 8.80 -4.47
N THR A 116 3.22 8.37 -3.32
CA THR A 116 4.56 8.70 -2.83
C THR A 116 5.42 7.44 -2.86
N ILE A 117 6.61 7.54 -3.47
CA ILE A 117 7.54 6.43 -3.61
C ILE A 117 8.94 6.89 -3.17
N ASP A 118 9.36 6.42 -2.00
CA ASP A 118 10.73 6.58 -1.49
C ASP A 118 11.47 5.24 -1.54
N GLU A 119 12.76 5.22 -1.19
CA GLU A 119 13.64 4.05 -1.36
C GLU A 119 13.08 2.74 -0.76
N ASN A 120 12.34 2.82 0.34
CA ASN A 120 11.76 1.67 1.05
C ASN A 120 10.31 1.90 1.51
N SER A 121 9.65 2.92 0.98
CA SER A 121 8.30 3.32 1.40
C SER A 121 7.42 3.59 0.18
N PHE A 122 6.20 3.11 0.25
CA PHE A 122 5.17 3.35 -0.76
C PHE A 122 3.88 3.77 -0.07
N VAL A 123 3.33 4.91 -0.48
CA VAL A 123 2.04 5.39 0.01
C VAL A 123 1.18 5.80 -1.17
N MET A 124 -0.05 5.29 -1.26
CA MET A 124 -1.01 5.65 -2.28
C MET A 124 -2.38 5.86 -1.66
N TYR A 125 -2.96 7.05 -1.85
CA TYR A 125 -4.18 7.42 -1.14
C TYR A 125 -5.04 8.41 -1.91
N ASN A 126 -6.33 8.43 -1.59
CA ASN A 126 -7.30 9.38 -2.13
C ASN A 126 -7.79 10.38 -1.06
N LYS A 127 -8.68 11.31 -1.43
CA LYS A 127 -9.24 12.30 -0.52
C LYS A 127 -10.06 11.72 0.64
N ASN A 128 -10.67 10.55 0.47
CA ASN A 128 -11.38 9.90 1.57
C ASN A 128 -10.38 9.51 2.66
N ALA A 129 -9.20 9.03 2.25
CA ALA A 129 -8.14 8.70 3.17
C ALA A 129 -7.55 9.89 3.90
N GLU A 130 -7.33 11.02 3.22
CA GLU A 130 -6.94 12.27 3.89
C GLU A 130 -7.91 12.64 5.01
N ARG A 131 -9.21 12.58 4.74
CA ARG A 131 -10.24 12.88 5.76
C ARG A 131 -10.17 11.93 6.95
N ILE A 132 -10.06 10.64 6.70
CA ILE A 132 -9.99 9.61 7.75
C ILE A 132 -8.74 9.83 8.61
N MET A 133 -7.59 10.14 8.01
CA MET A 133 -6.36 10.40 8.76
C MET A 133 -6.49 11.65 9.65
N CYS A 134 -7.07 12.74 9.14
CA CYS A 134 -7.29 13.95 9.93
C CYS A 134 -8.26 13.75 11.11
N GLU A 135 -9.22 12.83 11.01
CA GLU A 135 -10.16 12.52 12.09
C GLU A 135 -9.50 11.82 13.29
N PHE A 136 -8.30 11.24 13.12
CA PHE A 136 -7.55 10.60 14.22
C PHE A 136 -6.60 11.55 14.95
N ASP A 137 -6.27 12.70 14.37
CA ASP A 137 -5.34 13.70 14.94
C ASP A 137 -6.04 14.80 15.76
N SER A 138 -7.37 14.75 15.87
CA SER A 138 -8.24 15.69 16.59
C SER A 138 -8.94 15.05 17.79
#